data_AF-A0A934XE33-F1
#
_entry.id   AF-A0A934XE33-F1
#
_cell.length_a   1.000
_cell.length_b   1.000
_cell.length_c   1.000
_cell.angle_alpha   90.00
_cell.angle_beta   90.00
_cell.angle_gamma   90.00
#
_symmetry.space_group_name_H-M   'P 1'
#
loop_
_entity.id
_entity.type
_entity.pdbx_description
1 polymer ?
#
loop_
_entity_poly.entity_id
_entity_poly.type
_entity_poly.pdbx_seq_one_letter_code
_entity_poly.pdbx_strand_id
1 'polypeptide(L)'
;MNSTISSQLPVPASETPLLALLLTNRVCAGFPSPAEDLGAQRIDLTQMLITHAQATYFIRASGHSMVEAGIFDNDILVVNKALKPRHNHIVVAVVDGDFTVKQLYQRAGRVKLKAANPTHPDIIPKEGQTIEIWGVVTATIKQFVT
;
A
#
# COMPACT_ATOMS: atom_id res chain seq x y z
N MET A 1 25.63 12.14 -22.48
CA MET A 1 25.63 12.06 -21.00
C MET A 1 24.45 12.85 -20.48
N ASN A 2 23.69 12.22 -19.58
CA ASN A 2 22.68 12.77 -18.68
C ASN A 2 21.21 12.47 -18.98
N SER A 3 20.82 11.31 -18.46
CA SER A 3 19.77 11.16 -17.45
C SER A 3 18.33 11.35 -17.91
N THR A 4 17.79 10.26 -18.45
CA THR A 4 16.36 9.97 -18.48
C THR A 4 15.80 10.06 -17.07
N ILE A 5 15.10 11.16 -16.76
CA ILE A 5 14.27 11.26 -15.56
C ILE A 5 13.12 10.28 -15.78
N SER A 6 13.23 9.11 -15.16
CA SER A 6 12.17 8.12 -15.12
C SER A 6 11.03 8.73 -14.29
N SER A 7 10.02 9.25 -14.98
CA SER A 7 8.79 9.72 -14.37
C SER A 7 8.12 8.53 -13.67
N GLN A 8 8.27 8.47 -12.34
CA GLN A 8 7.55 7.50 -11.49
C GLN A 8 6.07 7.91 -11.37
N LEU A 9 5.38 8.04 -12.51
CA LEU A 9 3.95 8.26 -12.53
C LEU A 9 3.26 6.93 -12.18
N PRO A 10 2.35 6.93 -11.19
CA PRO A 10 1.59 5.74 -10.83
C PRO A 10 0.83 5.19 -12.03
N VAL A 11 1.01 3.90 -12.34
CA VAL A 11 0.33 3.23 -13.44
C VAL A 11 -1.09 2.83 -12.98
N PRO A 12 -2.15 3.18 -13.73
CA PRO A 12 -3.52 2.77 -13.39
C PRO A 12 -3.68 1.25 -13.52
N ALA A 13 -4.51 0.66 -12.67
CA ALA A 13 -4.84 -0.76 -12.72
C ALA A 13 -5.70 -1.11 -13.95
N SER A 14 -5.43 -2.26 -14.59
CA SER A 14 -6.26 -2.83 -15.66
C SER A 14 -7.44 -3.64 -15.09
N GLU A 15 -8.59 -3.62 -15.77
CA GLU A 15 -9.83 -4.33 -15.38
C GLU A 15 -9.87 -5.80 -15.81
N THR A 16 -8.80 -6.33 -16.40
CA THR A 16 -8.78 -7.73 -16.83
C THR A 16 -8.80 -8.66 -15.61
N PRO A 17 -9.75 -9.61 -15.51
CA PRO A 17 -9.86 -10.48 -14.35
C PRO A 17 -8.65 -11.41 -14.26
N LEU A 18 -7.93 -11.37 -13.13
CA LEU A 18 -6.87 -12.31 -12.79
C LEU A 18 -7.47 -13.41 -11.92
N LEU A 19 -8.10 -14.38 -12.58
CA LEU A 19 -8.64 -15.57 -11.95
C LEU A 19 -7.50 -16.44 -11.41
N ALA A 20 -7.50 -16.68 -10.11
CA ALA A 20 -6.57 -17.56 -9.44
C ALA A 20 -7.35 -18.58 -8.59
N LEU A 21 -6.77 -19.76 -8.38
CA LEU A 21 -7.30 -20.71 -7.40
C LEU A 21 -6.69 -20.40 -6.04
N LEU A 22 -7.52 -20.06 -5.05
CA LEU A 22 -7.09 -19.97 -3.66
C LEU A 22 -7.51 -21.23 -2.95
N LEU A 23 -6.53 -21.93 -2.36
CA LEU A 23 -6.83 -22.98 -1.41
C LEU A 23 -7.47 -22.31 -0.18
N THR A 24 -8.70 -22.70 0.15
CA THR A 24 -9.48 -22.08 1.22
C THR A 24 -8.92 -22.42 2.60
N ASN A 25 -8.18 -23.53 2.69
CA ASN A 25 -7.47 -23.91 3.89
C ASN A 25 -6.23 -23.03 4.05
N ARG A 26 -6.07 -22.43 5.23
CA ARG A 26 -4.87 -21.67 5.56
C ARG A 26 -3.72 -22.65 5.66
N VAL A 27 -2.76 -22.58 4.73
CA VAL A 27 -1.48 -23.28 4.89
C VAL A 27 -0.81 -22.65 6.11
N CYS A 28 -0.74 -23.39 7.22
CA CYS A 28 0.03 -22.95 8.37
C CYS A 28 1.48 -22.74 7.91
N ALA A 29 2.07 -21.60 8.26
CA ALA A 29 3.51 -21.38 8.11
C ALA A 29 4.35 -22.23 9.10
N GLY A 30 3.78 -23.32 9.62
CA GLY A 30 4.31 -24.24 10.62
C GLY A 30 3.98 -25.69 10.27
N PHE A 31 4.00 -26.61 11.24
CA PHE A 31 3.87 -28.05 10.95
C PHE A 31 2.46 -28.40 10.41
N PRO A 32 2.34 -28.94 9.19
CA PRO A 32 1.04 -29.24 8.61
C PRO A 32 0.43 -30.49 9.25
N SER A 33 -0.82 -30.41 9.68
CA SER A 33 -1.59 -31.60 10.08
C SER A 33 -2.21 -32.24 8.84
N PRO A 34 -2.01 -33.54 8.59
CA PRO A 34 -2.32 -34.20 7.31
C PRO A 34 -3.81 -34.50 7.06
N ALA A 35 -4.73 -34.09 7.94
CA ALA A 35 -6.14 -34.52 7.91
C ALA A 35 -7.13 -33.48 7.36
N GLU A 36 -6.67 -32.33 6.84
CA GLU A 36 -7.57 -31.31 6.32
C GLU A 36 -7.93 -31.56 4.85
N ASP A 37 -9.22 -31.81 4.61
CA ASP A 37 -9.81 -31.89 3.28
C ASP A 37 -9.63 -30.55 2.55
N LEU A 38 -8.92 -30.56 1.42
CA LEU A 38 -8.52 -29.36 0.68
C LEU A 38 -9.71 -28.81 -0.11
N GLY A 39 -10.51 -27.97 0.54
CA GLY A 39 -11.43 -27.08 -0.17
C GLY A 39 -10.63 -26.11 -1.05
N ALA A 40 -11.02 -25.97 -2.31
CA ALA A 40 -10.46 -24.98 -3.22
C ALA A 40 -11.56 -24.01 -3.66
N GLN A 41 -11.36 -22.71 -3.42
CA GLN A 41 -12.26 -21.66 -3.87
C GLN A 41 -11.61 -20.90 -5.04
N ARG A 42 -12.39 -20.64 -6.09
CA ARG A 42 -11.95 -19.72 -7.14
C ARG A 42 -12.00 -18.30 -6.58
N ILE A 43 -10.89 -17.58 -6.65
CA ILE A 43 -10.82 -16.16 -6.31
C ILE A 43 -10.46 -15.36 -7.54
N ASP A 44 -10.91 -14.12 -7.57
CA ASP A 44 -10.43 -13.13 -8.52
C ASP A 44 -9.59 -12.12 -7.76
N LEU A 45 -8.27 -12.14 -8.00
CA LEU A 45 -7.34 -11.21 -7.37
C LEU A 45 -7.64 -9.77 -7.79
N THR A 46 -8.13 -9.57 -9.00
CA THR A 46 -8.58 -8.25 -9.48
C THR A 46 -9.74 -7.78 -8.61
N GLN A 47 -10.77 -8.60 -8.39
CA GLN A 47 -11.91 -8.20 -7.55
C GLN A 47 -11.52 -7.97 -6.08
N MET A 48 -10.56 -8.73 -5.56
CA MET A 48 -10.09 -8.56 -4.17
C MET A 48 -9.25 -7.30 -3.97
N LEU A 49 -8.36 -6.98 -4.91
CA LEU A 49 -7.38 -5.88 -4.77
C LEU A 49 -7.87 -4.57 -5.40
N ILE A 50 -8.65 -4.66 -6.47
CA ILE A 50 -9.09 -3.54 -7.29
C ILE A 50 -10.61 -3.37 -7.11
N THR A 51 -10.99 -2.50 -6.17
CA THR A 51 -12.41 -2.15 -5.96
C THR A 51 -12.95 -1.27 -7.09
N HIS A 52 -12.12 -0.33 -7.56
CA HIS A 52 -12.44 0.60 -8.64
C HIS A 52 -11.18 0.76 -9.49
N ALA A 53 -11.11 0.14 -10.67
CA ALA A 53 -9.88 0.10 -11.45
C ALA A 53 -9.39 1.49 -11.89
N GLN A 54 -10.32 2.39 -12.24
CA GLN A 54 -10.00 3.76 -12.61
C GLN A 54 -9.41 4.60 -11.46
N ALA A 55 -9.56 4.15 -10.21
CA ALA A 55 -9.06 4.84 -9.03
C ALA A 55 -8.00 4.04 -8.25
N THR A 56 -7.61 2.86 -8.76
CA THR A 56 -6.63 1.98 -8.11
C THR A 56 -5.30 2.03 -8.85
N TYR A 57 -4.22 2.20 -8.10
CA TYR A 57 -2.87 2.35 -8.60
C TYR A 57 -1.92 1.44 -7.85
N PHE A 58 -0.90 0.94 -8.54
CA PHE A 58 0.17 0.16 -7.94
C PHE A 58 1.43 1.01 -7.83
N ILE A 59 1.97 1.16 -6.62
CA ILE A 59 3.16 1.96 -6.34
C ILE A 59 4.18 1.10 -5.62
N ARG A 60 5.44 1.12 -6.05
CA ARG A 60 6.50 0.43 -5.33
C ARG A 60 6.98 1.29 -4.15
N ALA A 61 6.92 0.74 -2.95
CA ALA A 61 7.46 1.36 -1.75
C ALA A 61 9.00 1.36 -1.82
N SER A 62 9.59 2.46 -1.34
CA SER A 62 11.03 2.57 -1.17
C SER A 62 11.36 3.05 0.24
N GLY A 63 12.37 2.45 0.85
CA GLY A 63 12.85 2.74 2.19
C GLY A 63 12.12 1.98 3.31
N HIS A 64 12.44 2.36 4.54
CA HIS A 64 12.08 1.58 5.74
C HIS A 64 11.19 2.35 6.73
N SER A 65 10.60 3.48 6.32
CA SER A 65 9.82 4.33 7.23
C SER A 65 8.52 3.70 7.76
N MET A 66 8.10 2.57 7.19
CA MET A 66 6.81 1.92 7.46
C MET A 66 6.94 0.43 7.86
N VAL A 67 8.12 0.00 8.33
CA VAL A 67 8.41 -1.41 8.65
C VAL A 67 7.49 -1.99 9.74
N GLU A 68 7.13 -1.22 10.77
CA GLU A 68 6.22 -1.68 11.84
C GLU A 68 4.77 -1.80 11.34
N ALA A 69 4.43 -1.14 10.23
CA ALA A 69 3.15 -1.33 9.54
C ALA A 69 3.19 -2.50 8.54
N GLY A 70 4.29 -3.25 8.48
CA GLY A 70 4.47 -4.39 7.59
C GLY A 70 4.78 -4.00 6.14
N ILE A 71 5.15 -2.74 5.89
CA ILE A 71 5.56 -2.25 4.56
C ILE A 71 7.08 -2.17 4.55
N PHE A 72 7.69 -2.93 3.65
CA PHE A 72 9.12 -3.03 3.49
C PHE A 72 9.55 -2.43 2.15
N ASP A 73 10.86 -2.26 2.01
CA ASP A 73 11.45 -1.81 0.75
C ASP A 73 11.12 -2.80 -0.38
N ASN A 74 10.82 -2.27 -1.57
CA ASN A 74 10.36 -3.00 -2.76
C ASN A 74 8.97 -3.64 -2.70
N ASP A 75 8.21 -3.48 -1.61
CA ASP A 75 6.81 -3.93 -1.58
C ASP A 75 5.96 -3.16 -2.59
N ILE A 76 4.98 -3.82 -3.19
CA ILE A 76 4.01 -3.19 -4.08
C ILE A 76 2.80 -2.78 -3.26
N LEU A 77 2.52 -1.49 -3.21
CA LEU A 77 1.35 -0.90 -2.56
C LEU A 77 0.19 -0.82 -3.55
N VAL A 78 -0.99 -1.24 -3.10
CA VAL A 78 -2.25 -1.02 -3.79
C VAL A 78 -2.88 0.23 -3.20
N VAL A 79 -3.04 1.26 -4.02
CA VAL A 79 -3.46 2.60 -3.58
C VAL A 79 -4.75 2.98 -4.26
N ASN A 80 -5.75 3.39 -3.48
CA ASN A 80 -7.05 3.81 -3.98
C ASN A 80 -7.26 5.31 -3.75
N LYS A 81 -7.43 6.07 -4.84
CA LYS A 81 -7.69 7.53 -4.81
C LYS A 81 -9.14 7.90 -4.54
N ALA A 82 -10.10 7.00 -4.76
CA ALA A 82 -11.52 7.25 -4.53
C ALA A 82 -11.90 7.14 -3.03
N LEU A 83 -11.06 6.49 -2.22
CA LEU A 83 -11.30 6.37 -0.79
C LEU A 83 -10.96 7.68 -0.05
N LYS A 84 -11.89 8.13 0.78
CA LYS A 84 -11.64 9.25 1.69
C LYS A 84 -10.66 8.83 2.79
N PRO A 85 -9.52 9.51 2.94
CA PRO A 85 -8.55 9.18 3.98
C PRO A 85 -9.13 9.46 5.37
N ARG A 86 -8.81 8.60 6.34
CA ARG A 86 -9.27 8.72 7.73
C ARG A 86 -8.10 8.55 8.69
N HIS A 87 -8.33 8.89 9.95
CA HIS A 87 -7.38 8.65 11.03
C HIS A 87 -6.90 7.19 11.05
N ASN A 88 -5.59 7.01 11.22
CA ASN A 88 -4.85 5.74 11.21
C ASN A 88 -4.78 4.99 9.89
N HIS A 89 -5.36 5.51 8.80
CA HIS A 89 -5.16 4.90 7.48
C HIS A 89 -3.71 5.07 7.03
N ILE A 90 -3.19 4.08 6.33
CA ILE A 90 -1.94 4.22 5.58
C ILE A 90 -2.29 4.98 4.30
N VAL A 91 -1.56 6.05 4.04
CA VAL A 91 -1.81 6.94 2.91
C VAL A 91 -0.53 7.19 2.14
N VAL A 92 -0.70 7.40 0.84
CA VAL A 92 0.30 8.04 0.01
C VAL A 92 0.01 9.53 0.04
N ALA A 93 0.97 10.32 0.50
CA ALA A 93 0.90 11.76 0.54
C ALA A 93 1.97 12.37 -0.36
N VAL A 94 1.69 13.53 -0.92
CA VAL A 94 2.67 14.37 -1.61
C VAL A 94 3.04 15.50 -0.65
N VAL A 95 4.32 15.58 -0.30
CA VAL A 95 4.87 16.62 0.58
C VAL A 95 5.87 17.41 -0.24
N ASP A 96 5.58 18.68 -0.50
CA ASP A 96 6.41 19.58 -1.31
C ASP A 96 6.78 19.03 -2.70
N GLY A 97 5.88 18.23 -3.29
CA GLY A 97 6.04 17.60 -4.60
C GLY A 97 6.56 16.16 -4.57
N ASP A 98 7.06 15.68 -3.43
CA ASP A 98 7.59 14.33 -3.28
C ASP A 98 6.59 13.35 -2.67
N PHE A 99 6.50 12.15 -3.25
CA PHE A 99 5.64 11.09 -2.75
C PHE A 99 6.22 10.45 -1.48
N THR A 100 5.39 10.26 -0.46
CA THR A 100 5.73 9.54 0.75
C THR A 100 4.59 8.67 1.23
N VAL A 101 4.92 7.55 1.86
CA VAL A 101 3.96 6.62 2.47
C VAL A 101 4.05 6.78 3.98
N LYS A 102 2.93 7.12 4.61
CA LYS A 102 2.85 7.37 6.05
C LYS A 102 1.48 6.98 6.59
N GLN A 103 1.39 6.79 7.89
CA GLN A 103 0.11 6.65 8.57
C GLN A 103 -0.50 8.04 8.83
N LEU A 104 -1.69 8.29 8.33
CA LEU A 104 -2.39 9.55 8.56
C LEU A 104 -2.88 9.63 10.00
N TYR A 105 -2.44 10.65 10.73
CA TYR A 105 -3.02 11.01 12.01
C TYR A 105 -3.82 12.29 11.84
N GLN A 106 -5.14 12.17 11.96
CA GLN A 106 -6.06 13.30 11.97
C GLN A 106 -6.94 13.23 13.22
N ARG A 107 -6.67 14.07 14.23
CA ARG A 107 -7.46 14.12 15.48
C ARG A 107 -7.41 15.51 16.09
N ALA A 108 -8.56 15.99 16.60
CA ALA A 108 -8.68 17.29 17.29
C ALA A 108 -8.10 18.46 16.48
N GLY A 109 -8.39 18.49 15.17
CA GLY A 109 -7.91 19.54 14.26
C GLY A 109 -6.42 19.44 13.88
N ARG A 110 -5.66 18.50 14.43
CA ARG A 110 -4.26 18.28 14.09
C ARG A 110 -4.13 17.20 13.02
N VAL A 111 -3.39 17.51 11.96
CA VAL A 111 -2.98 16.57 10.91
C VAL A 111 -1.48 16.36 11.02
N LYS A 112 -1.04 15.10 11.04
CA LYS A 112 0.37 14.73 10.89
C LYS A 112 0.48 13.40 10.14
N LEU A 113 1.63 13.18 9.51
CA LEU A 113 1.95 11.93 8.83
C LEU A 113 2.95 11.18 9.70
N LYS A 114 2.50 10.08 10.30
CA LYS A 114 3.30 9.27 11.20
C LYS A 114 4.12 8.24 10.43
N ALA A 115 5.40 8.12 10.76
CA ALA A 115 6.17 6.96 10.35
C ALA A 115 5.82 5.77 11.24
N ALA A 116 5.77 4.57 10.66
CA ALA A 116 5.68 3.31 11.41
C ALA A 116 7.09 2.72 11.53
N ASN A 117 8.02 3.54 12.02
CA ASN A 117 9.39 3.18 12.33
C ASN A 117 9.94 4.17 13.36
N PRO A 118 10.40 3.73 14.55
CA PRO A 118 10.90 4.61 15.62
C PRO A 118 12.10 5.47 15.22
N THR A 119 12.86 5.04 14.22
CA THR A 119 14.05 5.76 13.72
C THR A 119 13.69 6.88 12.74
N HIS A 120 12.43 6.98 12.31
CA HIS A 120 11.97 7.99 11.35
C HIS A 120 11.00 8.98 12.03
N PRO A 121 11.24 10.29 11.91
CA PRO A 121 10.37 11.28 12.56
C PRO A 121 9.00 11.39 11.88
N ASP A 122 7.98 11.72 12.68
CA ASP A 122 6.68 12.15 12.18
C ASP A 122 6.83 13.45 11.37
N ILE A 123 6.10 13.56 10.26
CA ILE A 123 6.03 14.79 9.46
C ILE A 123 4.81 15.58 9.96
N ILE A 124 5.08 16.76 10.50
CA ILE A 124 4.07 17.72 10.92
C ILE A 124 4.08 18.86 9.88
N PRO A 125 2.94 19.19 9.25
CA PRO A 125 2.87 20.30 8.32
C PRO A 125 3.37 21.59 8.96
N LYS A 126 4.38 22.19 8.35
CA LYS A 126 4.90 23.51 8.73
C LYS A 126 4.13 24.63 8.03
N GLU A 127 4.24 25.86 8.54
CA GLU A 127 3.70 27.03 7.83
C GLU A 127 4.30 27.13 6.42
N GLY A 128 3.43 27.26 5.41
CA GLY A 128 3.80 27.31 4.00
C GLY A 128 4.11 25.96 3.35
N GLN A 129 4.12 24.86 4.11
CA GLN A 129 4.33 23.52 3.57
C GLN A 129 3.05 22.96 2.94
N THR A 130 3.17 22.36 1.76
CA THR A 130 2.05 21.72 1.08
C THR A 130 2.03 20.22 1.38
N ILE A 131 0.92 19.75 1.95
CA ILE A 131 0.67 18.32 2.15
C ILE A 131 -0.66 17.96 1.49
N GLU A 132 -0.57 17.13 0.46
CA GLU A 132 -1.73 16.58 -0.23
C GLU A 132 -1.81 15.08 0.03
N ILE A 133 -2.99 14.58 0.40
CA ILE A 133 -3.21 13.12 0.45
C ILE A 133 -3.61 12.65 -0.93
N TRP A 134 -2.72 11.91 -1.58
CA TRP A 134 -2.93 11.44 -2.95
C TRP A 134 -3.87 10.23 -3.01
N GLY A 135 -3.77 9.32 -2.03
CA GLY A 135 -4.62 8.14 -1.97
C GLY A 135 -4.42 7.30 -0.71
N VAL A 136 -5.31 6.33 -0.50
CA VAL A 136 -5.30 5.42 0.65
C VAL A 136 -4.73 4.07 0.22
N VAL A 137 -3.77 3.54 0.98
CA VAL A 137 -3.22 2.20 0.75
C VAL A 137 -4.22 1.17 1.29
N THR A 138 -4.68 0.26 0.43
CA THR A 138 -5.66 -0.78 0.77
C THR A 138 -5.02 -2.15 0.97
N ALA A 139 -3.90 -2.43 0.29
CA ALA A 139 -3.19 -3.69 0.39
C ALA A 139 -1.71 -3.53 0.05
N THR A 140 -0.93 -4.51 0.49
CA THR A 140 0.50 -4.66 0.19
C THR A 140 0.73 -6.04 -0.43
N ILE A 141 1.47 -6.08 -1.53
CA ILE A 141 1.89 -7.30 -2.20
C ILE A 141 3.39 -7.43 -2.02
N LYS A 142 3.80 -8.53 -1.38
CA LYS A 142 5.19 -8.88 -1.16
C LYS A 142 5.56 -10.05 -2.06
N GLN A 143 6.60 -9.85 -2.85
CA GLN A 143 7.17 -10.90 -3.70
C GLN A 143 8.53 -11.28 -3.12
N PHE A 144 8.70 -12.55 -2.78
CA PHE A 144 9.99 -13.08 -2.37
C PHE A 144 10.76 -13.52 -3.61
N VAL A 145 12.06 -13.23 -3.66
CA VAL A 145 12.92 -13.79 -4.70
C VAL A 145 12.93 -15.30 -4.52
N THR A 146 12.57 -16.01 -5.60
CA THR A 146 12.56 -17.48 -5.67
C THR A 146 13.84 -17.97 -6.30
#